data_AF-A0A673WMS0-F1
#
_entry.id   AF-A0A673WMS0-F1
#
_cell.length_a   1.000
_cell.length_b   1.000
_cell.length_c   1.000
_cell.angle_alpha   90.00
_cell.angle_beta   90.00
_cell.angle_gamma   90.00
#
_symmetry.space_group_name_H-M   'P 1'
#
loop_
_entity.id
_entity.type
_entity.pdbx_description
1 polymer ?
#
loop_
_entity_poly.entity_id
_entity_poly.type
_entity_poly.pdbx_seq_one_letter_code
_entity_poly.pdbx_strand_id
1 'polypeptide(L)'
;MFIMISCWQKTNVHDSVADRLADTYQDAAISISITTITDVLALYLGFSSPFGSVQSFCLYAGTAILFCYIYNILFLGAFLALNGQRETSNRHWFTCVKIPVDCPPGKGRRYSICCVGGAYDHDTGTEEEQPISGFFGKYYGPFLTQKWTKASIVVLYAGYLAVSVYGCVEMKEGIDLRNLASDDSYISKYYDKSMDFSHYGPIVMVVVNESLAYWEEDQHKNLNSCITDFYKLKYVDKNFFLSWLDSFQSFAKDLDINSENTFIGNLLHFLEKRPMTSQDIYFDADNKIRSSRFFLQTLNISTTKEQKDMLISLRETAKKCPIKLVVYHPSFIYLDQYTVIVHNTTQTIVVATLLMLAISLLLIPNPLCSLWVAFSIGSVIVGVAGFMGLWDVSLDSISMINLIICIGFSVNFSAHVSYAFVSSSKADSNEKAVDALAHLGFPIVQGAVSTLLGVVALSFSDSYIFRTFFKLIFLVITFGLVHGVAFLPVFLTFVGMCRNG
;
A
#
# COMPACT_ATOMS: atom_id res chain seq x y z
N MET A 1 18.30 -6.20 -12.43
CA MET A 1 19.67 -5.81 -12.82
C MET A 1 20.77 -6.40 -11.92
N PHE A 2 20.90 -6.01 -10.65
CA PHE A 2 22.04 -6.45 -9.79
C PHE A 2 22.21 -7.97 -9.72
N ILE A 3 21.11 -8.72 -9.60
CA ILE A 3 21.14 -10.19 -9.59
C ILE A 3 21.71 -10.74 -10.91
N MET A 4 21.26 -10.22 -12.05
CA MET A 4 21.72 -10.66 -13.36
C MET A 4 23.22 -10.36 -13.59
N ILE A 5 23.69 -9.19 -13.12
CA ILE A 5 25.13 -8.88 -13.14
C ILE A 5 25.87 -9.87 -12.24
N SER A 6 25.40 -10.13 -11.02
CA SER A 6 26.08 -11.08 -10.13
C SER A 6 26.14 -12.51 -10.68
N CYS A 7 25.11 -12.96 -11.40
CA CYS A 7 25.14 -14.23 -12.13
C CYS A 7 26.19 -14.19 -13.26
N TRP A 8 26.25 -13.11 -14.05
CA TRP A 8 27.27 -12.93 -15.09
C TRP A 8 28.69 -13.03 -14.55
N GLN A 9 28.99 -12.41 -13.40
CA GLN A 9 30.32 -12.42 -12.80
C GLN A 9 30.79 -13.82 -12.36
N LYS A 10 29.84 -14.74 -12.12
CA LYS A 10 30.12 -16.12 -11.71
C LYS A 10 30.30 -17.07 -12.89
N THR A 11 29.98 -16.64 -14.11
CA THR A 11 30.27 -17.43 -15.32
C THR A 11 31.76 -17.46 -15.60
N ASN A 12 32.24 -18.50 -16.27
CA ASN A 12 33.64 -18.61 -16.63
C ASN A 12 33.98 -17.56 -17.70
N VAL A 13 35.05 -16.79 -17.48
CA VAL A 13 35.45 -15.67 -18.35
C VAL A 13 35.96 -16.16 -19.71
N HIS A 14 36.39 -17.42 -19.81
CA HIS A 14 36.89 -18.03 -21.05
C HIS A 14 35.79 -18.57 -21.97
N ASP A 15 34.57 -18.73 -21.47
CA ASP A 15 33.45 -19.21 -22.29
C ASP A 15 33.01 -18.16 -23.31
N SER A 16 32.33 -18.60 -24.37
CA SER A 16 31.83 -17.67 -25.38
C SER A 16 30.80 -16.72 -24.75
N VAL A 17 30.73 -15.48 -25.25
CA VAL A 17 29.76 -14.49 -24.75
C VAL A 17 28.31 -15.03 -24.84
N ALA A 18 28.02 -15.85 -25.84
CA ALA A 18 26.70 -16.47 -26.01
C ALA A 18 26.42 -17.48 -24.89
N ASP A 19 27.39 -18.33 -24.55
CA ASP A 19 27.26 -19.34 -23.50
C ASP A 19 27.17 -18.68 -22.12
N ARG A 20 28.03 -17.70 -21.82
CA ARG A 20 27.97 -16.91 -20.57
C ARG A 20 26.60 -16.24 -20.40
N LEU A 21 26.04 -15.69 -21.48
CA LEU A 21 24.72 -15.06 -21.44
C LEU A 21 23.60 -16.09 -21.24
N ALA A 22 23.71 -17.27 -21.86
CA ALA A 22 22.76 -18.36 -21.68
C ALA A 22 22.75 -18.85 -20.22
N ASP A 23 23.92 -19.10 -19.64
CA ASP A 23 24.05 -19.51 -18.23
C ASP A 23 23.53 -18.44 -17.27
N THR A 24 23.86 -17.17 -17.54
CA THR A 24 23.35 -16.04 -16.75
C THR A 24 21.82 -15.99 -16.77
N TYR A 25 21.19 -16.20 -17.92
CA TYR A 25 19.74 -16.21 -18.02
C TYR A 25 19.09 -17.45 -17.40
N GLN A 26 19.73 -18.61 -17.52
CA GLN A 26 19.23 -19.84 -16.90
C GLN A 26 19.04 -19.65 -15.39
N ASP A 27 19.99 -18.98 -14.73
CA ASP A 27 19.94 -18.78 -13.28
C ASP A 27 19.16 -17.52 -12.86
N ALA A 28 19.35 -16.39 -13.56
CA ALA A 28 18.76 -15.12 -13.14
C ALA A 28 17.35 -14.89 -13.71
N ALA A 29 17.08 -15.27 -14.96
CA ALA A 29 15.86 -14.88 -15.65
C ALA A 29 14.61 -15.50 -15.02
N ILE A 30 14.69 -16.77 -14.63
CA ILE A 30 13.57 -17.49 -14.00
C ILE A 30 13.16 -16.74 -12.74
N SER A 31 14.12 -16.46 -11.87
CA SER A 31 13.87 -15.79 -10.60
C SER A 31 13.32 -14.37 -10.79
N ILE A 32 13.86 -13.60 -11.75
CA ILE A 32 13.38 -12.25 -12.09
C ILE A 32 11.97 -12.28 -12.72
N SER A 33 11.66 -13.33 -13.49
CA SER A 33 10.34 -13.51 -14.11
C SER A 33 9.28 -13.78 -13.05
N ILE A 34 9.59 -14.66 -12.08
CA ILE A 34 8.71 -14.96 -10.94
C ILE A 34 8.33 -13.65 -10.25
N THR A 35 9.32 -12.88 -9.83
CA THR A 35 9.12 -11.62 -9.10
C THR A 35 8.37 -10.57 -9.91
N THR A 36 8.66 -10.45 -11.20
CA THR A 36 7.97 -9.47 -12.06
C THR A 36 6.51 -9.85 -12.24
N ILE A 37 6.21 -11.10 -12.59
CA ILE A 37 4.84 -11.56 -12.82
C ILE A 37 4.00 -11.36 -11.56
N THR A 38 4.58 -11.68 -10.40
CA THR A 38 3.93 -11.47 -9.12
C THR A 38 3.64 -10.01 -8.82
N ASP A 39 4.61 -9.13 -9.05
CA ASP A 39 4.48 -7.69 -8.80
C ASP A 39 3.42 -7.07 -9.71
N VAL A 40 3.44 -7.41 -10.99
CA VAL A 40 2.47 -6.92 -11.99
C VAL A 40 1.06 -7.37 -11.65
N LEU A 41 0.87 -8.65 -11.29
CA LEU A 41 -0.44 -9.18 -10.93
C LEU A 41 -0.95 -8.58 -9.61
N ALA A 42 -0.09 -8.44 -8.60
CA ALA A 42 -0.45 -7.80 -7.33
C ALA A 42 -0.88 -6.33 -7.53
N LEU A 43 -0.17 -5.59 -8.38
CA LEU A 43 -0.56 -4.21 -8.72
C LEU A 43 -1.86 -4.16 -9.52
N TYR A 44 -2.06 -5.05 -10.50
CA TYR A 44 -3.32 -5.10 -11.24
C TYR A 44 -4.52 -5.50 -10.38
N LEU A 45 -4.34 -6.29 -9.32
CA LEU A 45 -5.40 -6.50 -8.33
C LEU A 45 -5.84 -5.19 -7.65
N GLY A 46 -4.92 -4.22 -7.48
CA GLY A 46 -5.22 -2.89 -6.97
C GLY A 46 -6.21 -2.09 -7.82
N PHE A 47 -6.41 -2.46 -9.08
CA PHE A 47 -7.44 -1.89 -9.95
C PHE A 47 -8.88 -2.19 -9.48
N SER A 48 -9.08 -3.25 -8.68
CA SER A 48 -10.39 -3.56 -8.09
C SER A 48 -10.80 -2.62 -6.96
N SER A 49 -9.89 -1.74 -6.50
CA SER A 49 -10.17 -0.77 -5.45
C SER A 49 -11.29 0.21 -5.86
N PRO A 50 -12.18 0.62 -4.93
CA PRO A 50 -13.18 1.66 -5.20
C PRO A 50 -12.57 3.06 -5.35
N PHE A 51 -11.29 3.25 -5.04
CA PHE A 51 -10.62 4.55 -5.09
C PHE A 51 -9.93 4.77 -6.44
N GLY A 52 -10.41 5.75 -7.22
CA GLY A 52 -9.86 6.06 -8.55
C GLY A 52 -8.37 6.43 -8.56
N SER A 53 -7.85 7.04 -7.47
CA SER A 53 -6.42 7.30 -7.30
C SER A 53 -5.60 6.01 -7.18
N VAL A 54 -6.09 5.03 -6.43
CA VAL A 54 -5.47 3.70 -6.27
C VAL A 54 -5.47 2.97 -7.61
N GLN A 55 -6.60 2.98 -8.32
CA GLN A 55 -6.73 2.37 -9.65
C GLN A 55 -5.71 2.93 -10.64
N SER A 56 -5.61 4.26 -10.73
CA SER A 56 -4.72 4.94 -11.67
C SER A 56 -3.25 4.66 -11.35
N PHE A 57 -2.89 4.73 -10.07
CA PHE A 57 -1.53 4.44 -9.63
C PHE A 57 -1.14 2.99 -9.91
N CYS A 58 -1.99 2.04 -9.53
CA CYS A 58 -1.74 0.62 -9.70
C CYS A 58 -1.64 0.21 -11.18
N LEU A 59 -2.50 0.77 -12.03
CA LEU A 59 -2.42 0.56 -13.48
C LEU A 59 -1.11 1.09 -14.07
N TYR A 60 -0.73 2.31 -13.70
CA TYR A 60 0.53 2.92 -14.14
C TYR A 60 1.75 2.11 -13.66
N ALA A 61 1.81 1.81 -12.37
CA ALA A 61 2.93 1.08 -11.76
C ALA A 61 3.05 -0.35 -12.32
N GLY A 62 1.93 -1.08 -12.44
CA GLY A 62 1.94 -2.44 -13.00
C GLY A 62 2.41 -2.47 -14.46
N THR A 63 1.93 -1.51 -15.26
CA THR A 63 2.38 -1.36 -16.66
C THR A 63 3.86 -0.98 -16.73
N ALA A 64 4.32 -0.06 -15.88
CA ALA A 64 5.71 0.37 -15.84
C ALA A 64 6.65 -0.79 -15.47
N ILE A 65 6.30 -1.61 -14.46
CA ILE A 65 7.10 -2.78 -14.07
C ILE A 65 7.16 -3.81 -15.21
N LEU A 66 6.06 -4.04 -15.92
CA LEU A 66 6.05 -4.92 -17.10
C LEU A 66 7.02 -4.44 -18.19
N PHE A 67 7.01 -3.14 -18.51
CA PHE A 67 7.99 -2.57 -19.43
C PHE A 67 9.41 -2.67 -18.87
N CYS A 68 9.63 -2.37 -17.60
CA CYS A 68 10.95 -2.51 -16.96
C CYS A 68 11.48 -3.95 -17.09
N TYR A 69 10.63 -4.96 -16.99
CA TYR A 69 11.04 -6.35 -17.19
C TYR A 69 11.45 -6.64 -18.63
N ILE A 70 10.66 -6.19 -19.62
CA ILE A 70 11.01 -6.33 -21.04
C ILE A 70 12.37 -5.65 -21.32
N TYR A 71 12.60 -4.46 -20.78
CA TYR A 71 13.88 -3.75 -20.91
C TYR A 71 15.03 -4.49 -20.19
N ASN A 72 14.79 -5.09 -19.02
CA ASN A 72 15.81 -5.87 -18.31
C ASN A 72 16.21 -7.13 -19.09
N ILE A 73 15.27 -7.85 -19.71
CA ILE A 73 15.59 -9.08 -20.46
C ILE A 73 16.14 -8.79 -21.86
N LEU A 74 15.62 -7.78 -22.58
CA LEU A 74 16.07 -7.51 -23.95
C LEU A 74 17.26 -6.55 -23.98
N PHE A 75 17.05 -5.33 -23.46
CA PHE A 75 17.99 -4.23 -23.62
C PHE A 75 19.25 -4.46 -22.78
N LEU A 76 19.08 -4.70 -21.48
CA LEU A 76 20.21 -4.94 -20.58
C LEU A 76 20.99 -6.23 -20.95
N GLY A 77 20.29 -7.25 -21.46
CA GLY A 77 20.92 -8.43 -22.06
C GLY A 77 21.89 -8.11 -23.19
N ALA A 78 21.47 -7.26 -24.13
CA ALA A 78 22.33 -6.81 -25.22
C ALA A 78 23.55 -6.04 -24.71
N PHE A 79 23.39 -5.19 -23.68
CA PHE A 79 24.53 -4.50 -23.06
C PHE A 79 25.48 -5.46 -22.35
N LEU A 80 24.97 -6.49 -21.68
CA LEU A 80 25.81 -7.54 -21.09
C LEU A 80 26.62 -8.27 -22.16
N ALA A 81 26.02 -8.62 -23.29
CA ALA A 81 26.74 -9.23 -24.41
C ALA A 81 27.84 -8.33 -24.97
N LEU A 82 27.55 -7.04 -25.18
CA LEU A 82 28.55 -6.05 -25.63
C LEU A 82 29.66 -5.87 -24.60
N ASN A 83 29.33 -5.85 -23.31
CA ASN A 83 30.29 -5.79 -22.22
C ASN A 83 31.17 -7.06 -22.16
N GLY A 84 30.61 -8.25 -22.41
CA GLY A 84 31.38 -9.48 -22.53
C GLY A 84 32.36 -9.47 -23.71
N GLN A 85 31.98 -8.88 -24.85
CA GLN A 85 32.91 -8.69 -25.97
C GLN A 85 34.05 -7.71 -25.63
N ARG A 86 33.76 -6.69 -24.82
CA ARG A 86 34.78 -5.79 -24.28
C ARG A 86 35.74 -6.53 -23.34
N GLU A 87 35.21 -7.36 -22.44
CA GLU A 87 35.97 -8.17 -21.46
C GLU A 87 36.91 -9.16 -22.14
N THR A 88 36.41 -9.93 -23.12
CA THR A 88 37.23 -10.87 -23.91
C THR A 88 38.38 -10.18 -24.66
N SER A 89 38.20 -8.91 -25.04
CA SER A 89 39.25 -8.11 -25.67
C SER A 89 40.20 -7.42 -24.68
N ASN A 90 40.01 -7.61 -23.37
CA ASN A 90 40.69 -6.91 -22.26
C ASN A 90 40.75 -5.39 -22.46
N ARG A 91 39.61 -4.78 -22.78
CA ARG A 91 39.51 -3.34 -23.06
C ARG A 91 39.01 -2.57 -21.83
N HIS A 92 39.56 -1.39 -21.59
CA HIS A 92 39.15 -0.50 -20.50
C HIS A 92 37.63 -0.25 -20.50
N TRP A 93 36.99 -0.29 -19.33
CA TRP A 93 35.53 -0.11 -19.19
C TRP A 93 35.01 1.24 -19.74
N PHE A 94 35.74 2.33 -19.51
CA PHE A 94 35.40 3.67 -20.03
C PHE A 94 35.93 3.96 -21.45
N THR A 95 37.24 3.82 -21.70
CA THR A 95 37.86 4.25 -22.97
C THR A 95 37.82 3.19 -24.07
N CYS A 96 37.45 1.94 -23.77
CA CYS A 96 37.45 0.81 -24.71
C CYS A 96 38.80 0.51 -25.39
N VAL A 97 39.90 1.10 -24.88
CA VAL A 97 41.27 0.85 -25.34
C VAL A 97 41.79 -0.44 -24.71
N LYS A 98 42.53 -1.24 -25.48
CA LYS A 98 43.12 -2.50 -25.01
C LYS A 98 44.16 -2.23 -23.92
N ILE A 99 44.04 -2.91 -22.77
CA ILE A 99 44.95 -2.78 -21.64
C ILE A 99 45.89 -4.01 -21.64
N PRO A 100 47.18 -3.86 -21.26
CA PRO A 100 48.03 -5.01 -20.96
C PRO A 100 47.40 -5.89 -19.87
N VAL A 101 47.54 -7.21 -20.00
CA VAL A 101 46.98 -8.19 -19.06
C VAL A 101 47.67 -8.06 -17.69
N ASP A 102 48.99 -7.86 -17.69
CA ASP A 102 49.76 -7.63 -16.48
C ASP A 102 49.85 -6.15 -16.13
N CYS A 103 49.69 -5.83 -14.85
CA CYS A 103 49.93 -4.48 -14.34
C CYS A 103 51.41 -4.10 -14.56
N PRO A 104 51.71 -2.96 -15.22
CA PRO A 104 53.09 -2.51 -15.39
C PRO A 104 53.81 -2.33 -14.05
N PRO A 105 55.07 -2.77 -13.91
CA PRO A 105 55.83 -2.61 -12.67
C PRO A 105 55.93 -1.12 -12.29
N GLY A 106 55.63 -0.81 -11.02
CA GLY A 106 55.68 0.56 -10.48
C GLY A 106 54.34 1.32 -10.42
N LYS A 107 53.23 0.74 -10.89
CA LYS A 107 51.89 1.35 -10.75
C LYS A 107 51.18 0.84 -9.49
N GLY A 108 50.65 1.77 -8.69
CA GLY A 108 49.99 1.46 -7.41
C GLY A 108 48.58 0.88 -7.55
N ARG A 109 48.01 0.42 -6.43
CA ARG A 109 46.68 -0.22 -6.32
C ARG A 109 45.53 0.57 -6.97
N ARG A 110 45.61 1.90 -7.02
CA ARG A 110 44.61 2.75 -7.69
C ARG A 110 44.58 2.58 -9.21
N TYR A 111 45.73 2.29 -9.83
CA TYR A 111 45.79 2.03 -11.26
C TYR A 111 45.13 0.70 -11.62
N SER A 112 45.34 -0.35 -10.81
CA SER A 112 44.69 -1.65 -11.07
C SER A 112 43.18 -1.60 -10.82
N ILE A 113 42.67 -0.72 -9.95
CA ILE A 113 41.22 -0.52 -9.75
C ILE A 113 40.60 0.27 -10.91
N CYS A 114 41.27 1.31 -11.41
CA CYS A 114 40.71 2.17 -12.45
C CYS A 114 40.88 1.60 -13.87
N CYS A 115 41.96 0.87 -14.14
CA CYS A 115 42.31 0.33 -15.45
C CYS A 115 42.14 -1.18 -15.51
N VAL A 116 40.88 -1.64 -15.37
CA VAL A 116 40.50 -3.06 -15.50
C VAL A 116 39.87 -3.30 -16.87
N GLY A 117 40.37 -4.30 -17.59
CA GLY A 117 39.79 -4.76 -18.86
C GLY A 117 38.99 -6.06 -18.76
N GLY A 118 39.06 -6.75 -17.61
CA GLY A 118 38.44 -8.05 -17.35
C GLY A 118 39.30 -8.85 -16.37
N ALA A 119 39.49 -8.33 -15.15
CA ALA A 119 40.24 -9.05 -14.11
C ALA A 119 39.43 -10.27 -13.65
N TYR A 120 40.10 -11.42 -13.61
CA TYR A 120 39.48 -12.69 -13.28
C TYR A 120 40.42 -13.47 -12.36
N ASP A 121 39.83 -14.31 -11.51
CA ASP A 121 40.56 -15.19 -10.62
C ASP A 121 41.08 -16.39 -11.42
N HIS A 122 42.40 -16.59 -11.41
CA HIS A 122 43.05 -17.67 -12.15
C HIS A 122 42.74 -19.07 -11.58
N ASP A 123 42.36 -19.17 -10.31
CA ASP A 123 42.04 -20.45 -9.66
C ASP A 123 40.61 -20.92 -9.99
N THR A 124 39.66 -19.99 -10.10
CA THR A 124 38.24 -20.31 -10.36
C THR A 124 37.82 -20.08 -11.82
N GLY A 125 38.55 -19.27 -12.58
CA GLY A 125 38.19 -18.87 -13.95
C GLY A 125 37.01 -17.89 -14.03
N THR A 126 36.54 -17.37 -12.89
CA THR A 126 35.43 -16.40 -12.79
C THR A 126 35.97 -14.99 -12.55
N GLU A 127 35.13 -13.96 -12.65
CA GLU A 127 35.54 -12.61 -12.23
C GLU A 127 35.97 -12.60 -10.76
N GLU A 128 36.90 -11.70 -10.40
CA GLU A 128 37.39 -11.58 -9.02
C GLU A 128 36.22 -11.32 -8.05
N GLU A 129 36.12 -12.16 -7.02
CA GLU A 129 35.02 -12.09 -6.08
C GLU A 129 35.08 -10.78 -5.26
N GLN A 130 33.98 -10.02 -5.24
CA GLN A 130 33.93 -8.82 -4.41
C GLN A 130 34.00 -9.18 -2.91
N PRO A 131 34.71 -8.40 -2.08
CA PRO A 131 34.89 -8.70 -0.66
C PRO A 131 33.56 -8.90 0.10
N ILE A 132 32.50 -8.19 -0.31
CA ILE A 132 31.18 -8.28 0.33
C ILE A 132 30.45 -9.58 -0.08
N SER A 133 30.61 -10.07 -1.30
CA SER A 133 30.11 -11.40 -1.70
C SER A 133 30.76 -12.50 -0.85
N GLY A 134 32.08 -12.44 -0.72
CA GLY A 134 32.84 -13.37 0.12
C GLY A 134 32.45 -13.28 1.61
N PHE A 135 32.02 -12.12 2.10
CA PHE A 135 31.50 -11.96 3.46
C PHE A 135 30.23 -12.80 3.71
N PHE A 136 29.29 -12.80 2.76
CA PHE A 136 28.05 -13.57 2.88
C PHE A 136 28.31 -15.08 2.94
N GLY A 137 29.21 -15.59 2.11
CA GLY A 137 29.55 -17.01 2.08
C GLY A 137 30.46 -17.46 3.24
N LYS A 138 31.51 -16.71 3.57
CA LYS A 138 32.56 -17.15 4.51
C LYS A 138 32.23 -16.83 5.97
N TYR A 139 31.50 -15.76 6.25
CA TYR A 139 31.28 -15.29 7.62
C TYR A 139 29.80 -15.26 8.00
N TYR A 140 28.96 -14.54 7.24
CA TYR A 140 27.58 -14.30 7.62
C TYR A 140 26.69 -15.54 7.54
N GLY A 141 26.75 -16.30 6.43
CA GLY A 141 26.01 -17.55 6.29
C GLY A 141 26.33 -18.56 7.41
N PRO A 142 27.61 -18.91 7.64
CA PRO A 142 27.99 -19.82 8.72
C PRO A 142 27.58 -19.29 10.10
N PHE A 143 27.66 -17.98 10.35
CA PHE A 143 27.18 -17.37 11.59
C PHE A 143 25.67 -17.58 11.81
N LEU A 144 24.84 -17.39 10.77
CA LEU A 144 23.39 -17.59 10.86
C LEU A 144 22.99 -19.04 11.14
N THR A 145 23.82 -20.00 10.74
CA THR A 145 23.50 -21.43 10.91
C THR A 145 23.91 -21.99 12.28
N GLN A 146 24.59 -21.21 13.13
CA GLN A 146 24.92 -21.62 14.49
C GLN A 146 23.64 -21.73 15.36
N LYS A 147 23.60 -22.75 16.24
CA LYS A 147 22.41 -23.05 17.08
C LYS A 147 21.94 -21.86 17.92
N TRP A 148 22.88 -21.15 18.55
CA TRP A 148 22.57 -19.97 19.37
C TRP A 148 22.07 -18.78 18.53
N THR A 149 22.65 -18.57 17.35
CA THR A 149 22.21 -17.52 16.42
C THR A 149 20.79 -17.80 15.91
N LYS A 150 20.48 -19.06 15.55
CA LYS A 150 19.12 -19.46 15.16
C LYS A 150 18.11 -19.21 16.28
N ALA A 151 18.42 -19.60 17.51
CA ALA A 151 17.55 -19.36 18.66
C ALA A 151 17.31 -17.85 18.87
N SER A 152 18.38 -17.04 18.77
CA SER A 152 18.30 -15.59 18.88
C SER A 152 17.43 -14.97 17.78
N ILE A 153 17.54 -15.46 16.54
CA ILE A 153 16.72 -15.01 15.41
C ILE A 153 15.25 -15.34 15.60
N VAL A 154 14.92 -16.53 16.12
CA VAL A 154 13.53 -16.89 16.44
C VAL A 154 12.95 -15.96 17.50
N VAL A 155 13.73 -15.63 18.55
CA VAL A 155 13.30 -14.68 19.59
C VAL A 155 13.11 -13.27 19.03
N LEU A 156 14.04 -12.79 18.21
CA LEU A 156 13.93 -11.48 17.55
C LEU A 156 12.72 -11.42 16.63
N TYR A 157 12.45 -12.50 15.88
CA TYR A 157 11.28 -12.61 15.03
C TYR A 157 9.97 -12.56 15.84
N ALA A 158 9.89 -13.28 16.96
CA ALA A 158 8.73 -13.24 17.86
C ALA A 158 8.51 -11.84 18.45
N GLY A 159 9.58 -11.15 18.84
CA GLY A 159 9.51 -9.76 19.31
C GLY A 159 9.03 -8.79 18.21
N TYR A 160 9.59 -8.91 17.00
CA TYR A 160 9.13 -8.15 15.83
C TYR A 160 7.63 -8.36 15.58
N LEU A 161 7.16 -9.60 15.59
CA LEU A 161 5.77 -9.93 15.34
C LEU A 161 4.86 -9.37 16.45
N ALA A 162 5.26 -9.47 17.72
CA ALA A 162 4.50 -8.91 18.84
C ALA A 162 4.35 -7.39 18.74
N VAL A 163 5.44 -6.67 18.44
CA VAL A 163 5.41 -5.20 18.24
C VAL A 163 4.55 -4.85 17.03
N SER A 164 4.66 -5.62 15.95
CA SER A 164 3.86 -5.41 14.73
C SER A 164 2.36 -5.55 15.00
N VAL A 165 1.95 -6.64 15.69
CA VAL A 165 0.54 -6.87 16.05
C VAL A 165 0.03 -5.77 16.99
N TYR A 166 0.84 -5.34 17.96
CA TYR A 166 0.50 -4.21 18.84
C TYR A 166 0.27 -2.93 18.03
N GLY A 167 1.16 -2.61 17.09
CA GLY A 167 1.03 -1.45 16.22
C GLY A 167 -0.23 -1.48 15.34
N CYS A 168 -0.64 -2.66 14.86
CA CYS A 168 -1.88 -2.80 14.09
C CYS A 168 -3.13 -2.45 14.90
N VAL A 169 -3.11 -2.66 16.22
CA VAL A 169 -4.23 -2.31 17.12
C VAL A 169 -4.29 -0.80 17.37
N GLU A 170 -3.14 -0.12 17.41
CA GLU A 170 -3.05 1.33 17.66
C GLU A 170 -3.24 2.19 16.39
N MET A 171 -3.33 1.54 15.23
CA MET A 171 -3.41 2.23 13.94
C MET A 171 -4.69 3.08 13.80
N LYS A 172 -4.51 4.36 13.45
CA LYS A 172 -5.61 5.29 13.18
C LYS A 172 -6.20 5.07 11.79
N GLU A 173 -7.52 5.19 11.64
CA GLU A 173 -8.21 5.07 10.35
C GLU A 173 -8.51 6.45 9.73
N GLY A 174 -8.40 6.53 8.40
CA GLY A 174 -8.86 7.68 7.61
C GLY A 174 -7.82 8.77 7.36
N ILE A 175 -8.18 9.69 6.47
CA ILE A 175 -7.31 10.80 6.02
C ILE A 175 -7.64 12.07 6.80
N ASP A 176 -6.65 12.62 7.49
CA ASP A 176 -6.81 13.97 8.05
C ASP A 176 -6.69 14.98 6.90
N LEU A 177 -7.71 15.84 6.73
CA LEU A 177 -7.70 16.86 5.68
C LEU A 177 -6.54 17.85 5.83
N ARG A 178 -6.00 18.02 7.05
CA ARG A 178 -4.77 18.80 7.30
C ARG A 178 -3.59 18.28 6.50
N ASN A 179 -3.48 16.97 6.37
CA ASN A 179 -2.36 16.29 5.73
C ASN A 179 -2.38 16.41 4.19
N LEU A 180 -3.45 16.95 3.61
CA LEU A 180 -3.52 17.22 2.17
C LEU A 180 -2.80 18.52 1.78
N ALA A 181 -2.62 19.44 2.74
CA ALA A 181 -1.88 20.67 2.53
C ALA A 181 -0.39 20.48 2.87
N SER A 182 0.47 21.38 2.39
CA SER A 182 1.84 21.49 2.90
C SER A 182 1.84 21.96 4.35
N ASP A 183 2.86 21.59 5.11
CA ASP A 183 2.95 21.91 6.56
C ASP A 183 2.83 23.40 6.86
N ASP A 184 3.42 24.26 6.03
CA ASP A 184 3.39 25.72 6.19
C ASP A 184 2.07 26.37 5.74
N SER A 185 1.17 25.59 5.13
CA SER A 185 -0.08 26.12 4.61
C SER A 185 -0.98 26.67 5.72
N TYR A 186 -1.67 27.77 5.41
CA TYR A 186 -2.70 28.32 6.30
C TYR A 186 -3.83 27.33 6.58
N ILE A 187 -4.04 26.34 5.70
CA ILE A 187 -5.07 25.31 5.83
C ILE A 187 -4.82 24.45 7.07
N SER A 188 -3.57 24.04 7.31
CA SER A 188 -3.21 23.26 8.50
C SER A 188 -3.51 24.05 9.77
N LYS A 189 -3.05 25.32 9.82
CA LYS A 189 -3.32 26.26 10.93
C LYS A 189 -4.81 26.54 11.14
N TYR A 190 -5.59 26.59 10.06
CA TYR A 190 -7.05 26.77 10.12
C TYR A 190 -7.70 25.56 10.79
N TYR A 191 -7.37 24.34 10.35
CA TYR A 191 -7.96 23.14 10.92
C TYR A 191 -7.56 22.90 12.37
N ASP A 192 -6.31 23.19 12.74
CA ASP A 192 -5.86 23.11 14.15
C ASP A 192 -6.66 24.04 15.05
N LYS A 193 -6.87 25.31 14.63
CA LYS A 193 -7.72 26.24 15.38
C LYS A 193 -9.20 25.90 15.31
N SER A 194 -9.66 25.27 14.23
CA SER A 194 -11.06 24.86 14.10
C SER A 194 -11.44 23.78 15.12
N MET A 195 -10.45 23.02 15.62
CA MET A 195 -10.69 22.05 16.70
C MET A 195 -11.14 22.72 18.01
N ASP A 196 -10.72 23.96 18.27
CA ASP A 196 -11.19 24.74 19.43
C ASP A 196 -12.71 25.04 19.36
N PHE A 197 -13.29 25.00 18.15
CA PHE A 197 -14.71 25.25 17.88
C PHE A 197 -15.48 23.97 17.46
N SER A 198 -14.97 22.80 17.81
CA SER A 198 -15.49 21.48 17.37
C SER A 198 -16.75 20.99 18.08
N HIS A 199 -17.33 21.78 19.00
CA HIS A 199 -18.56 21.39 19.69
C HIS A 199 -19.71 21.12 18.72
N TYR A 200 -19.83 21.97 17.68
CA TYR A 200 -20.80 21.80 16.61
C TYR A 200 -20.16 21.12 15.41
N GLY A 201 -20.76 20.02 14.96
CA GLY A 201 -20.40 19.35 13.72
C GLY A 201 -21.07 19.99 12.49
N PRO A 202 -20.98 19.34 11.31
CA PRO A 202 -21.65 19.79 10.11
C PRO A 202 -23.18 19.79 10.27
N ILE A 203 -23.85 20.76 9.64
CA ILE A 203 -25.30 20.77 9.51
C ILE A 203 -25.67 19.79 8.39
N VAL A 204 -26.34 18.70 8.75
CA VAL A 204 -26.66 17.63 7.81
C VAL A 204 -28.06 17.81 7.25
N MET A 205 -28.21 17.57 5.94
CA MET A 205 -29.49 17.67 5.24
C MET A 205 -30.22 16.32 5.31
N VAL A 206 -31.49 16.33 5.70
CA VAL A 206 -32.41 15.19 5.55
C VAL A 206 -33.35 15.51 4.41
N VAL A 207 -33.19 14.83 3.28
CA VAL A 207 -33.96 15.05 2.06
C VAL A 207 -35.08 14.01 1.98
N VAL A 208 -36.31 14.46 1.84
CA VAL A 208 -37.45 13.63 1.45
C VAL A 208 -37.37 13.43 -0.07
N ASN A 209 -36.98 12.24 -0.49
CA ASN A 209 -36.72 11.91 -1.89
C ASN A 209 -37.93 11.23 -2.57
N GLU A 210 -39.12 11.68 -2.20
CA GLU A 210 -40.38 11.27 -2.84
C GLU A 210 -41.44 12.35 -2.68
N SER A 211 -42.47 12.28 -3.53
CA SER A 211 -43.64 13.15 -3.42
C SER A 211 -44.46 12.73 -2.22
N LEU A 212 -44.51 13.57 -1.18
CA LEU A 212 -45.24 13.33 0.06
C LEU A 212 -46.47 14.23 0.14
N ALA A 213 -47.62 13.67 0.51
CA ALA A 213 -48.83 14.44 0.79
C ALA A 213 -48.75 15.07 2.19
N TYR A 214 -48.07 16.20 2.33
CA TYR A 214 -47.84 16.87 3.63
C TYR A 214 -49.13 17.32 4.35
N TRP A 215 -50.25 17.43 3.63
CA TRP A 215 -51.57 17.76 4.17
C TRP A 215 -52.28 16.56 4.81
N GLU A 216 -51.81 15.33 4.61
CA GLU A 216 -52.38 14.14 5.24
C GLU A 216 -51.80 13.92 6.65
N GLU A 217 -52.69 13.69 7.62
CA GLU A 217 -52.32 13.50 9.02
C GLU A 217 -51.41 12.28 9.23
N ASP A 218 -51.64 11.19 8.49
CA ASP A 218 -50.84 9.96 8.57
C ASP A 218 -49.41 10.17 8.09
N GLN A 219 -49.23 10.88 6.97
CA GLN A 219 -47.89 11.19 6.44
C GLN A 219 -47.13 12.13 7.38
N HIS A 220 -47.83 13.10 7.95
CA HIS A 220 -47.25 14.02 8.93
C HIS A 220 -46.83 13.28 10.21
N LYS A 221 -47.65 12.34 10.73
CA LYS A 221 -47.28 11.49 11.87
C LYS A 221 -46.07 10.61 11.57
N ASN A 222 -46.04 9.98 10.40
CA ASN A 222 -44.91 9.16 9.97
C ASN A 222 -43.61 9.97 9.89
N LEU A 223 -43.67 11.16 9.27
CA LEU A 223 -42.52 12.05 9.16
C LEU A 223 -42.02 12.51 10.54
N ASN A 224 -42.92 12.93 11.43
CA ASN A 224 -42.56 13.36 12.78
C ASN A 224 -41.97 12.20 13.62
N SER A 225 -42.48 10.98 13.45
CA SER A 225 -41.88 9.79 14.07
C SER A 225 -40.44 9.58 13.59
N CYS A 226 -40.20 9.68 12.28
CA CYS A 226 -38.86 9.53 11.72
C CYS A 226 -37.90 10.63 12.21
N ILE A 227 -38.35 11.89 12.25
CA ILE A 227 -37.57 13.01 12.80
C ILE A 227 -37.25 12.77 14.28
N THR A 228 -38.22 12.25 15.04
CA THR A 228 -38.02 11.89 16.45
C THR A 228 -36.95 10.81 16.63
N ASP A 229 -36.86 9.86 15.71
CA ASP A 229 -35.80 8.85 15.74
C ASP A 229 -34.40 9.44 15.49
N PHE A 230 -34.29 10.51 14.69
CA PHE A 230 -33.01 11.24 14.56
C PHE A 230 -32.59 11.91 15.87
N TYR A 231 -33.51 12.50 16.64
CA TYR A 231 -33.20 13.11 17.94
C TYR A 231 -32.75 12.11 19.02
N LYS A 232 -33.05 10.82 18.84
CA LYS A 232 -32.56 9.76 19.74
C LYS A 232 -31.07 9.48 19.54
N LEU A 233 -30.49 9.90 18.42
CA LEU A 233 -29.09 9.66 18.11
C LEU A 233 -28.17 10.54 18.98
N LYS A 234 -27.06 9.97 19.44
CA LYS A 234 -26.04 10.66 20.26
C LYS A 234 -25.45 11.90 19.58
N TYR A 235 -25.34 11.86 18.25
CA TYR A 235 -24.60 12.85 17.46
C TYR A 235 -25.48 14.00 16.95
N VAL A 236 -26.75 14.07 17.33
CA VAL A 236 -27.71 15.06 16.83
C VAL A 236 -28.11 15.99 17.97
N ASP A 237 -28.09 17.30 17.70
CA ASP A 237 -28.60 18.31 18.63
C ASP A 237 -30.12 18.17 18.77
N LYS A 238 -30.62 18.16 20.01
CA LYS A 238 -32.04 17.96 20.30
C LYS A 238 -32.89 19.22 20.18
N ASN A 239 -32.23 20.39 20.17
CA ASN A 239 -32.88 21.70 20.19
C ASN A 239 -32.79 22.41 18.84
N PHE A 240 -31.91 21.95 17.93
CA PHE A 240 -31.68 22.60 16.65
C PHE A 240 -32.02 21.69 15.47
N PHE A 241 -33.18 21.94 14.90
CA PHE A 241 -33.65 21.36 13.65
C PHE A 241 -34.36 22.45 12.85
N LEU A 242 -33.89 22.68 11.62
CA LEU A 242 -34.51 23.68 10.74
C LEU A 242 -35.48 22.96 9.81
N SER A 243 -36.76 23.18 10.11
CA SER A 243 -37.88 22.63 9.35
C SER A 243 -38.68 23.75 8.69
N TRP A 244 -38.75 23.73 7.35
CA TRP A 244 -39.65 24.60 6.61
C TRP A 244 -41.12 24.26 6.95
N LEU A 245 -41.41 22.99 7.24
CA LEU A 245 -42.76 22.51 7.55
C LEU A 245 -43.23 23.06 8.90
N ASP A 246 -42.40 23.03 9.94
CA ASP A 246 -42.75 23.54 11.27
C ASP A 246 -42.94 25.06 11.22
N SER A 247 -42.10 25.74 10.42
CA SER A 247 -42.20 27.18 10.16
C SER A 247 -43.49 27.53 9.40
N PHE A 248 -43.84 26.73 8.40
CA PHE A 248 -45.08 26.90 7.64
C PHE A 248 -46.32 26.62 8.49
N GLN A 249 -46.33 25.56 9.30
CA GLN A 249 -47.42 25.24 10.22
C GLN A 249 -47.62 26.33 11.27
N SER A 250 -46.53 26.92 11.77
CA SER A 250 -46.60 28.07 12.67
C SER A 250 -47.22 29.30 12.00
N PHE A 251 -46.96 29.50 10.71
CA PHE A 251 -47.58 30.55 9.90
C PHE A 251 -49.06 30.26 9.59
N ALA A 252 -49.39 29.00 9.32
CA ALA A 252 -50.70 28.54 8.90
C ALA A 252 -51.62 28.13 10.07
N LYS A 253 -51.29 28.52 11.31
CA LYS A 253 -51.99 28.08 12.53
C LYS A 253 -53.50 28.40 12.52
N ASP A 254 -53.89 29.49 11.85
CA ASP A 254 -55.28 29.95 11.72
C ASP A 254 -55.89 29.65 10.34
N LEU A 255 -55.22 28.84 9.50
CA LEU A 255 -55.62 28.54 8.12
C LEU A 255 -55.99 27.05 7.97
N ASP A 256 -56.92 26.76 7.05
CA ASP A 256 -57.24 25.37 6.70
C ASP A 256 -56.21 24.79 5.71
N ILE A 257 -55.46 23.78 6.18
CA ILE A 257 -54.38 23.12 5.45
C ILE A 257 -54.66 21.64 5.17
N ASN A 258 -55.91 21.19 5.31
CA ASN A 258 -56.28 19.77 5.20
C ASN A 258 -56.45 19.27 3.75
N SER A 259 -56.44 20.18 2.76
CA SER A 259 -56.57 19.83 1.35
C SER A 259 -55.32 20.22 0.55
N GLU A 260 -54.98 19.45 -0.48
CA GLU A 260 -53.81 19.71 -1.34
C GLU A 260 -53.82 21.14 -1.89
N ASN A 261 -54.93 21.59 -2.47
CA ASN A 261 -55.02 22.91 -3.10
C ASN A 261 -54.87 24.05 -2.08
N THR A 262 -55.49 23.92 -0.90
CA THR A 262 -55.36 24.95 0.15
C THR A 262 -53.97 24.95 0.77
N PHE A 263 -53.38 23.76 0.98
CA PHE A 263 -52.02 23.62 1.47
C PHE A 263 -51.01 24.27 0.52
N ILE A 264 -51.03 23.91 -0.76
CA ILE A 264 -50.09 24.43 -1.76
C ILE A 264 -50.29 25.93 -1.98
N GLY A 265 -51.54 26.42 -2.05
CA GLY A 265 -51.80 27.86 -2.19
C GLY A 265 -51.26 28.69 -1.02
N ASN A 266 -51.51 28.24 0.21
CA ASN A 266 -50.99 28.90 1.41
C ASN A 266 -49.46 28.78 1.53
N LEU A 267 -48.89 27.65 1.11
CA LEU A 267 -47.45 27.43 1.08
C LEU A 267 -46.76 28.40 0.12
N LEU A 268 -47.28 28.56 -1.11
CA LEU A 268 -46.72 29.52 -2.06
C LEU A 268 -46.73 30.94 -1.50
N HIS A 269 -47.82 31.35 -0.84
CA HIS A 269 -47.90 32.64 -0.18
C HIS A 269 -46.91 32.79 0.99
N PHE A 270 -46.68 31.73 1.75
CA PHE A 270 -45.64 31.70 2.78
C PHE A 270 -44.24 31.87 2.17
N LEU A 271 -43.96 31.18 1.06
CA LEU A 271 -42.67 31.24 0.37
C LEU A 271 -42.38 32.60 -0.24
N GLU A 272 -43.40 33.33 -0.72
CA GLU A 272 -43.26 34.74 -1.14
C GLU A 272 -42.78 35.63 0.03
N LYS A 273 -43.28 35.39 1.24
CA LYS A 273 -42.87 36.12 2.46
C LYS A 273 -41.53 35.64 3.03
N ARG A 274 -41.14 34.39 2.74
CA ARG A 274 -39.92 33.74 3.21
C ARG A 274 -39.15 33.13 2.02
N PRO A 275 -38.49 33.97 1.21
CA PRO A 275 -37.79 33.49 0.01
C PRO A 275 -36.64 32.53 0.33
N MET A 276 -36.06 32.57 1.54
CA MET A 276 -34.98 31.64 1.91
C MET A 276 -35.46 30.18 2.01
N THR A 277 -36.68 29.94 2.49
CA THR A 277 -37.25 28.58 2.61
C THR A 277 -37.67 27.99 1.27
N SER A 278 -37.79 28.81 0.22
CA SER A 278 -38.15 28.30 -1.11
C SER A 278 -37.04 27.44 -1.72
N GLN A 279 -35.80 27.59 -1.25
CA GLN A 279 -34.66 26.79 -1.70
C GLN A 279 -34.67 25.36 -1.11
N ASP A 280 -35.53 25.10 -0.12
CA ASP A 280 -35.60 23.81 0.57
C ASP A 280 -36.74 22.91 0.06
N ILE A 281 -37.55 23.42 -0.89
CA ILE A 281 -38.69 22.74 -1.48
C ILE A 281 -38.56 22.81 -3.00
N TYR A 282 -38.59 21.65 -3.65
CA TYR A 282 -38.59 21.57 -5.10
C TYR A 282 -39.99 21.24 -5.62
N PHE A 283 -40.52 22.13 -6.45
CA PHE A 283 -41.81 21.98 -7.11
C PHE A 283 -41.64 21.45 -8.53
N ASP A 284 -42.55 20.58 -8.97
CA ASP A 284 -42.68 20.15 -10.36
C ASP A 284 -43.48 21.18 -11.19
N ALA A 285 -43.57 20.97 -12.51
CA ALA A 285 -44.30 21.83 -13.44
C ALA A 285 -45.78 22.05 -13.04
N ASP A 286 -46.39 21.08 -12.35
CA ASP A 286 -47.77 21.14 -11.85
C ASP A 286 -47.89 21.76 -10.43
N ASN A 287 -46.85 22.45 -9.93
CA ASN A 287 -46.76 22.97 -8.56
C ASN A 287 -46.88 21.92 -7.44
N LYS A 288 -46.58 20.65 -7.74
CA LYS A 288 -46.52 19.57 -6.76
C LYS A 288 -45.15 19.48 -6.12
N ILE A 289 -45.10 19.20 -4.81
CA ILE A 289 -43.83 19.03 -4.09
C ILE A 289 -43.23 17.68 -4.44
N ARG A 290 -42.15 17.67 -5.22
CA ARG A 290 -41.48 16.42 -5.62
C ARG A 290 -40.41 15.99 -4.62
N SER A 291 -39.74 16.94 -3.98
CA SER A 291 -38.77 16.67 -2.91
C SER A 291 -38.64 17.89 -2.01
N SER A 292 -38.31 17.66 -0.74
CA SER A 292 -37.99 18.73 0.19
C SER A 292 -36.83 18.32 1.09
N ARG A 293 -36.25 19.27 1.82
CA ARG A 293 -35.16 18.97 2.77
C ARG A 293 -35.32 19.70 4.10
N PHE A 294 -34.78 19.09 5.13
CA PHE A 294 -34.67 19.61 6.49
C PHE A 294 -33.20 19.62 6.91
N PHE A 295 -32.86 20.39 7.94
CA PHE A 295 -31.50 20.44 8.45
C PHE A 295 -31.43 20.02 9.91
N LEU A 296 -30.49 19.13 10.21
CA LEU A 296 -30.16 18.68 11.56
C LEU A 296 -28.77 19.19 11.94
N GLN A 297 -28.60 19.74 13.14
CA GLN A 297 -27.28 20.08 13.65
C GLN A 297 -26.65 18.85 14.30
N THR A 298 -25.40 18.56 13.96
CA THR A 298 -24.64 17.49 14.63
C THR A 298 -23.73 18.03 15.73
N LEU A 299 -23.37 17.19 16.70
CA LEU A 299 -22.60 17.58 17.89
C LEU A 299 -21.48 16.60 18.22
N ASN A 300 -20.41 17.11 18.83
CA ASN A 300 -19.34 16.32 19.45
C ASN A 300 -18.72 15.29 18.51
N ILE A 301 -18.29 15.73 17.32
CA ILE A 301 -17.70 14.87 16.30
C ILE A 301 -16.24 15.28 16.07
N SER A 302 -15.40 14.84 16.99
CA SER A 302 -13.99 15.27 17.05
C SER A 302 -13.03 14.30 16.36
N THR A 303 -13.37 13.00 16.34
CA THR A 303 -12.52 11.95 15.79
C THR A 303 -13.07 11.36 14.50
N THR A 304 -12.19 10.79 13.66
CA THR A 304 -12.58 10.08 12.43
C THR A 304 -13.57 8.94 12.70
N LYS A 305 -13.41 8.25 13.84
CA LYS A 305 -14.31 7.18 14.28
C LYS A 305 -15.72 7.73 14.58
N GLU A 306 -15.81 8.83 15.32
CA GLU A 306 -17.10 9.49 15.60
C GLU A 306 -17.76 9.99 14.32
N GLN A 307 -16.99 10.52 13.36
CA GLN A 307 -17.51 10.94 12.06
C GLN A 307 -18.12 9.77 11.29
N LYS A 308 -17.44 8.62 11.27
CA LYS A 308 -17.91 7.36 10.66
C LYS A 308 -19.16 6.84 11.35
N ASP A 309 -19.15 6.78 12.69
CA ASP A 309 -20.29 6.28 13.48
C ASP A 309 -21.52 7.17 13.32
N MET A 310 -21.35 8.49 13.28
CA MET A 310 -22.42 9.44 13.00
C MET A 310 -23.02 9.22 11.61
N LEU A 311 -22.18 9.10 10.58
CA LEU A 311 -22.63 8.88 9.21
C LEU A 311 -23.48 7.61 9.08
N ILE A 312 -23.00 6.51 9.67
CA ILE A 312 -23.69 5.21 9.67
C ILE A 312 -25.02 5.35 10.42
N SER A 313 -25.00 5.91 11.63
CA SER A 313 -26.19 6.06 12.46
C SER A 313 -27.28 6.87 11.76
N LEU A 314 -26.93 8.00 11.13
CA LEU A 314 -27.89 8.83 10.39
C LEU A 314 -28.50 8.08 9.20
N ARG A 315 -27.68 7.37 8.41
CA ARG A 315 -28.15 6.62 7.24
C ARG A 315 -29.00 5.42 7.63
N GLU A 316 -28.67 4.72 8.71
CA GLU A 316 -29.49 3.62 9.23
C GLU A 316 -30.84 4.10 9.75
N THR A 317 -30.88 5.22 10.46
CA THR A 317 -32.14 5.83 10.90
C THR A 317 -33.00 6.26 9.72
N ALA A 318 -32.40 6.87 8.69
CA ALA A 318 -33.12 7.22 7.46
C ALA A 318 -33.71 5.99 6.75
N LYS A 319 -32.97 4.88 6.69
CA LYS A 319 -33.43 3.62 6.07
C LYS A 319 -34.57 2.94 6.81
N LYS A 320 -34.70 3.15 8.13
CA LYS A 320 -35.79 2.59 8.95
C LYS A 320 -37.11 3.34 8.77
N CYS A 321 -37.07 4.55 8.24
CA CYS A 321 -38.27 5.35 8.02
C CYS A 321 -39.12 4.75 6.88
N PRO A 322 -40.46 4.70 7.01
CA PRO A 322 -41.34 4.32 5.90
C PRO A 322 -41.28 5.32 4.73
N ILE A 323 -40.92 6.57 5.00
CA ILE A 323 -40.70 7.62 4.00
C ILE A 323 -39.26 7.50 3.48
N LYS A 324 -39.07 7.63 2.17
CA LYS A 324 -37.76 7.59 1.50
C LYS A 324 -36.92 8.82 1.84
N LEU A 325 -36.17 8.71 2.93
CA LEU A 325 -35.25 9.74 3.38
C LEU A 325 -33.83 9.48 2.87
N VAL A 326 -33.15 10.55 2.45
CA VAL A 326 -31.73 10.56 2.09
C VAL A 326 -31.02 11.56 2.97
N VAL A 327 -29.92 11.14 3.61
CA VAL A 327 -29.13 12.02 4.46
C VAL A 327 -27.87 12.44 3.72
N TYR A 328 -27.62 13.75 3.64
CA TYR A 328 -26.52 14.30 2.86
C TYR A 328 -25.84 15.50 3.52
N HIS A 329 -24.52 15.56 3.39
CA HIS A 329 -23.72 16.75 3.61
C HIS A 329 -22.52 16.70 2.65
N PRO A 330 -22.04 17.83 2.10
CA PRO A 330 -20.92 17.81 1.14
C PRO A 330 -19.65 17.10 1.65
N SER A 331 -19.38 17.14 2.96
CA SER A 331 -18.22 16.42 3.52
C SER A 331 -18.37 14.89 3.56
N PHE A 332 -19.58 14.35 3.38
CA PHE A 332 -19.80 12.89 3.44
C PHE A 332 -19.05 12.14 2.33
N ILE A 333 -18.68 12.82 1.23
CA ILE A 333 -17.82 12.26 0.18
C ILE A 333 -16.47 11.79 0.76
N TYR A 334 -15.94 12.49 1.76
CA TYR A 334 -14.71 12.08 2.46
C TYR A 334 -14.99 11.01 3.51
N LEU A 335 -16.08 11.14 4.28
CA LEU A 335 -16.43 10.19 5.34
C LEU A 335 -16.81 8.81 4.80
N ASP A 336 -17.40 8.74 3.61
CA ASP A 336 -17.74 7.50 2.92
C ASP A 336 -16.52 6.61 2.71
N GLN A 337 -15.33 7.20 2.52
CA GLN A 337 -14.08 6.48 2.36
C GLN A 337 -13.75 5.66 3.63
N TYR A 338 -14.02 6.21 4.82
CA TYR A 338 -13.71 5.56 6.10
C TYR A 338 -14.54 4.30 6.35
N THR A 339 -15.71 4.20 5.71
CA THR A 339 -16.58 3.03 5.84
C THR A 339 -16.06 1.84 5.04
N VAL A 340 -15.34 2.08 3.94
CA VAL A 340 -14.91 1.04 2.99
C VAL A 340 -13.43 0.70 3.12
N ILE A 341 -12.60 1.64 3.57
CA ILE A 341 -11.14 1.53 3.43
C ILE A 341 -10.51 0.33 4.13
N VAL A 342 -10.88 0.06 5.38
CA VAL A 342 -10.32 -1.06 6.16
C VAL A 342 -10.69 -2.38 5.50
N HIS A 343 -11.98 -2.59 5.23
CA HIS A 343 -12.49 -3.81 4.64
C HIS A 343 -11.85 -4.09 3.28
N ASN A 344 -11.81 -3.08 2.41
CA ASN A 344 -11.24 -3.22 1.09
C ASN A 344 -9.72 -3.46 1.15
N THR A 345 -8.99 -2.75 2.01
CA THR A 345 -7.55 -2.95 2.18
C THR A 345 -7.24 -4.38 2.65
N THR A 346 -7.95 -4.87 3.67
CA THR A 346 -7.78 -6.24 4.17
C THR A 346 -8.11 -7.26 3.09
N GLN A 347 -9.22 -7.09 2.36
CA GLN A 347 -9.57 -7.99 1.26
C GLN A 347 -8.51 -8.00 0.15
N THR A 348 -8.06 -6.84 -0.30
CA THR A 348 -7.02 -6.75 -1.34
C THR A 348 -5.73 -7.41 -0.89
N ILE A 349 -5.29 -7.18 0.36
CA ILE A 349 -4.08 -7.80 0.93
C ILE A 349 -4.21 -9.33 0.99
N VAL A 350 -5.35 -9.84 1.46
CA VAL A 350 -5.58 -11.30 1.57
C VAL A 350 -5.60 -11.93 0.19
N VAL A 351 -6.36 -11.37 -0.76
CA VAL A 351 -6.44 -11.88 -2.13
C VAL A 351 -5.09 -11.84 -2.82
N ALA A 352 -4.34 -10.75 -2.67
CA ALA A 352 -2.99 -10.63 -3.23
C ALA A 352 -2.03 -11.65 -2.60
N THR A 353 -2.05 -11.83 -1.27
CA THR A 353 -1.20 -12.84 -0.59
C THR A 353 -1.54 -14.27 -1.02
N LEU A 354 -2.81 -14.59 -1.24
CA LEU A 354 -3.23 -15.90 -1.76
C LEU A 354 -2.81 -16.09 -3.22
N LEU A 355 -2.94 -15.07 -4.05
CA LEU A 355 -2.44 -15.10 -5.43
C LEU A 355 -0.92 -15.31 -5.45
N MET A 356 -0.22 -14.62 -4.56
CA MET A 356 1.22 -14.77 -4.37
C MET A 356 1.61 -16.20 -4.02
N LEU A 357 0.91 -16.82 -3.06
CA LEU A 357 1.11 -18.21 -2.70
C LEU A 357 0.85 -19.16 -3.88
N ALA A 358 -0.21 -18.90 -4.67
CA ALA A 358 -0.52 -19.71 -5.84
C ALA A 358 0.59 -19.64 -6.89
N ILE A 359 1.12 -18.45 -7.16
CA ILE A 359 2.22 -18.26 -8.12
C ILE A 359 3.52 -18.88 -7.60
N SER A 360 3.84 -18.70 -6.31
CA SER A 360 5.03 -19.30 -5.73
C SER A 360 4.95 -20.83 -5.69
N LEU A 361 3.76 -21.42 -5.50
CA LEU A 361 3.55 -22.88 -5.59
C LEU A 361 3.72 -23.39 -7.02
N LEU A 362 3.34 -22.61 -8.02
CA LEU A 362 3.52 -22.97 -9.43
C LEU A 362 5.00 -22.93 -9.85
N LEU A 363 5.74 -21.94 -9.37
CA LEU A 363 7.08 -21.61 -9.88
C LEU A 363 8.23 -22.10 -9.00
N ILE A 364 8.03 -22.36 -7.71
CA ILE A 364 9.04 -22.91 -6.81
C ILE A 364 8.84 -24.44 -6.67
N PRO A 365 9.83 -25.28 -7.01
CA PRO A 365 9.67 -26.74 -7.02
C PRO A 365 9.26 -27.39 -5.69
N ASN A 366 9.51 -26.72 -4.56
CA ASN A 366 9.22 -27.25 -3.23
C ASN A 366 8.03 -26.50 -2.56
N PRO A 367 6.91 -27.17 -2.26
CA PRO A 367 5.73 -26.53 -1.71
C PRO A 367 5.93 -25.97 -0.29
N LEU A 368 6.79 -26.59 0.53
CA LEU A 368 7.09 -26.08 1.87
C LEU A 368 7.88 -24.76 1.80
N CYS A 369 8.78 -24.64 0.83
CA CYS A 369 9.53 -23.40 0.61
C CYS A 369 8.61 -22.27 0.13
N SER A 370 7.66 -22.59 -0.76
CA SER A 370 6.60 -21.66 -1.18
C SER A 370 5.74 -21.18 0.00
N LEU A 371 5.36 -22.07 0.92
CA LEU A 371 4.62 -21.68 2.13
C LEU A 371 5.42 -20.74 3.03
N TRP A 372 6.73 -20.98 3.21
CA TRP A 372 7.60 -20.07 3.96
C TRP A 372 7.76 -18.70 3.29
N VAL A 373 7.78 -18.65 1.96
CA VAL A 373 7.76 -17.38 1.21
C VAL A 373 6.45 -16.63 1.46
N ALA A 374 5.29 -17.30 1.36
CA ALA A 374 3.99 -16.69 1.66
C ALA A 374 3.88 -16.20 3.11
N PHE A 375 4.40 -16.98 4.07
CA PHE A 375 4.48 -16.59 5.48
C PHE A 375 5.37 -15.35 5.67
N SER A 376 6.53 -15.31 5.00
CA SER A 376 7.43 -14.15 5.02
C SER A 376 6.75 -12.89 4.50
N ILE A 377 6.02 -12.99 3.38
CA ILE A 377 5.25 -11.88 2.79
C ILE A 377 4.19 -11.37 3.78
N GLY A 378 3.37 -12.28 4.33
CA GLY A 378 2.35 -11.92 5.33
C GLY A 378 2.97 -11.25 6.56
N SER A 379 4.10 -11.77 7.04
CA SER A 379 4.86 -11.24 8.16
C SER A 379 5.42 -9.83 7.89
N VAL A 380 5.95 -9.57 6.69
CA VAL A 380 6.38 -8.23 6.27
C VAL A 380 5.19 -7.28 6.21
N ILE A 381 4.06 -7.68 5.64
CA ILE A 381 2.87 -6.83 5.54
C ILE A 381 2.34 -6.47 6.93
N VAL A 382 2.23 -7.45 7.85
CA VAL A 382 1.83 -7.19 9.24
C VAL A 382 2.82 -6.26 9.93
N GLY A 383 4.12 -6.38 9.68
CA GLY A 383 5.10 -5.44 10.22
C GLY A 383 5.01 -4.04 9.64
N VAL A 384 4.85 -3.90 8.33
CA VAL A 384 4.68 -2.58 7.72
C VAL A 384 3.40 -1.93 8.24
N ALA A 385 2.28 -2.67 8.30
CA ALA A 385 1.01 -2.20 8.87
C ALA A 385 1.11 -1.84 10.36
N GLY A 386 1.86 -2.62 11.14
CA GLY A 386 2.04 -2.36 12.56
C GLY A 386 2.93 -1.14 12.84
N PHE A 387 4.11 -1.12 12.24
CA PHE A 387 5.07 -0.03 12.41
C PHE A 387 4.59 1.27 11.77
N MET A 388 3.73 1.25 10.74
CA MET A 388 3.12 2.48 10.24
C MET A 388 2.21 3.14 11.30
N GLY A 389 1.45 2.34 12.07
CA GLY A 389 0.65 2.84 13.18
C GLY A 389 1.54 3.44 14.29
N LEU A 390 2.63 2.74 14.64
CA LEU A 390 3.61 3.24 15.61
C LEU A 390 4.40 4.47 15.11
N TRP A 391 4.44 4.71 13.80
CA TRP A 391 5.12 5.85 13.17
C TRP A 391 4.14 6.96 12.76
N ASP A 392 2.97 7.00 13.40
CA ASP A 392 1.91 7.99 13.24
C ASP A 392 1.50 8.18 11.76
N VAL A 393 1.31 7.06 11.06
CA VAL A 393 0.73 7.03 9.71
C VAL A 393 -0.64 6.36 9.81
N SER A 394 -1.67 7.08 9.36
CA SER A 394 -3.04 6.57 9.36
C SER A 394 -3.28 5.62 8.18
N LEU A 395 -4.24 4.71 8.35
CA LEU A 395 -4.76 3.90 7.26
C LEU A 395 -5.71 4.71 6.38
N ASP A 396 -5.13 5.35 5.37
CA ASP A 396 -5.79 6.12 4.31
C ASP A 396 -5.53 5.53 2.91
N SER A 397 -6.11 6.11 1.86
CA SER A 397 -6.00 5.59 0.49
C SER A 397 -4.56 5.64 -0.06
N ILE A 398 -3.70 6.51 0.49
CA ILE A 398 -2.28 6.60 0.14
C ILE A 398 -1.51 5.46 0.79
N SER A 399 -1.75 5.20 2.07
CA SER A 399 -1.15 4.07 2.78
C SER A 399 -1.62 2.73 2.20
N MET A 400 -2.87 2.63 1.74
CA MET A 400 -3.39 1.46 1.03
C MET A 400 -2.59 1.14 -0.24
N ILE A 401 -2.27 2.15 -1.06
CA ILE A 401 -1.41 1.97 -2.25
C ILE A 401 -0.06 1.40 -1.84
N ASN A 402 0.54 1.96 -0.79
CA ASN A 402 1.84 1.53 -0.31
C ASN A 402 1.82 0.11 0.29
N LEU A 403 0.72 -0.30 0.94
CA LEU A 403 0.54 -1.68 1.40
C LEU A 403 0.39 -2.67 0.24
N ILE A 404 -0.22 -2.28 -0.88
CA ILE A 404 -0.28 -3.11 -2.10
C ILE A 404 1.11 -3.24 -2.72
N ILE A 405 1.82 -2.11 -2.87
CA ILE A 405 3.21 -2.08 -3.34
C ILE A 405 4.11 -2.95 -2.45
N CYS A 406 3.85 -2.95 -1.13
CA CYS A 406 4.61 -3.72 -0.16
C CYS A 406 4.57 -5.22 -0.46
N ILE A 407 3.45 -5.73 -0.96
CA ILE A 407 3.31 -7.14 -1.34
C ILE A 407 4.36 -7.48 -2.40
N GLY A 408 4.44 -6.71 -3.48
CA GLY A 408 5.41 -6.95 -4.54
C GLY A 408 6.86 -6.85 -4.07
N PHE A 409 7.25 -5.76 -3.39
CA PHE A 409 8.62 -5.61 -2.89
C PHE A 409 9.04 -6.70 -1.88
N SER A 410 8.11 -7.19 -1.06
CA SER A 410 8.42 -8.24 -0.06
C SER A 410 8.70 -9.61 -0.69
N VAL A 411 8.06 -9.91 -1.82
CA VAL A 411 8.26 -11.15 -2.60
C VAL A 411 9.68 -11.19 -3.12
N ASN A 412 10.19 -10.06 -3.62
CA ASN A 412 11.47 -9.99 -4.30
C ASN A 412 12.61 -10.60 -3.47
N PHE A 413 12.73 -10.22 -2.21
CA PHE A 413 13.78 -10.76 -1.35
C PHE A 413 13.57 -12.23 -1.00
N SER A 414 12.34 -12.60 -0.63
CA SER A 414 12.03 -13.94 -0.11
C SER A 414 12.05 -15.01 -1.21
N ALA A 415 11.51 -14.71 -2.39
CA ALA A 415 11.44 -15.64 -3.51
C ALA A 415 12.82 -15.96 -4.09
N HIS A 416 13.68 -14.94 -4.27
CA HIS A 416 15.05 -15.13 -4.76
C HIS A 416 15.85 -16.06 -3.83
N VAL A 417 15.87 -15.78 -2.52
CA VAL A 417 16.60 -16.59 -1.54
C VAL A 417 16.03 -18.01 -1.45
N SER A 418 14.70 -18.14 -1.43
CA SER A 418 14.05 -19.46 -1.37
C SER A 418 14.30 -20.29 -2.63
N TYR A 419 14.32 -19.67 -3.81
CA TYR A 419 14.61 -20.37 -5.05
C TYR A 419 16.07 -20.86 -5.07
N ALA A 420 17.04 -20.00 -4.74
CA ALA A 420 18.44 -20.42 -4.65
C ALA A 420 18.68 -21.51 -3.60
N PHE A 421 17.98 -21.46 -2.46
CA PHE A 421 18.03 -22.52 -1.45
C PHE A 421 17.57 -23.89 -2.00
N VAL A 422 16.47 -23.90 -2.75
CA VAL A 422 15.92 -25.14 -3.33
C VAL A 422 16.79 -25.66 -4.47
N SER A 423 17.35 -24.76 -5.29
CA SER A 423 18.22 -25.08 -6.42
C SER A 423 19.65 -25.47 -6.01
N SER A 424 20.06 -25.20 -4.77
CA SER A 424 21.38 -25.59 -4.27
C SER A 424 21.58 -27.11 -4.28
N SER A 425 22.73 -27.54 -4.80
CA SER A 425 23.16 -28.93 -4.89
C SER A 425 23.70 -29.50 -3.58
N LYS A 426 23.85 -28.69 -2.53
CA LYS A 426 24.33 -29.12 -1.21
C LYS A 426 23.37 -30.12 -0.56
N ALA A 427 23.86 -30.99 0.32
CA ALA A 427 23.01 -31.99 0.98
C ALA A 427 22.39 -31.45 2.29
N ASP A 428 23.18 -30.76 3.11
CA ASP A 428 22.73 -30.22 4.39
C ASP A 428 21.95 -28.91 4.23
N SER A 429 20.90 -28.74 5.03
CA SER A 429 20.06 -27.54 4.94
C SER A 429 20.76 -26.27 5.43
N ASN A 430 21.77 -26.37 6.30
CA ASN A 430 22.57 -25.20 6.66
C ASN A 430 23.49 -24.82 5.50
N GLU A 431 24.14 -25.80 4.87
CA GLU A 431 24.99 -25.55 3.72
C GLU A 431 24.20 -24.93 2.55
N LYS A 432 22.97 -25.39 2.30
CA LYS A 432 22.06 -24.76 1.32
C LYS A 432 21.75 -23.30 1.64
N ALA A 433 21.53 -22.96 2.91
CA ALA A 433 21.28 -21.58 3.32
C ALA A 433 22.52 -20.70 3.16
N VAL A 434 23.70 -21.22 3.50
CA VAL A 434 24.99 -20.54 3.28
C VAL A 434 25.21 -20.30 1.78
N ASP A 435 24.97 -21.32 0.96
CA ASP A 435 25.14 -21.27 -0.48
C ASP A 435 24.20 -20.24 -1.13
N ALA A 436 22.92 -20.23 -0.75
CA ALA A 436 21.95 -19.24 -1.23
C ALA A 436 22.36 -17.80 -0.86
N LEU A 437 22.83 -17.58 0.37
CA LEU A 437 23.27 -16.26 0.84
C LEU A 437 24.58 -15.81 0.17
N ALA A 438 25.53 -16.73 -0.03
CA ALA A 438 26.75 -16.45 -0.79
C ALA A 438 26.40 -15.97 -2.20
N HIS A 439 25.39 -16.59 -2.82
CA HIS A 439 25.02 -16.24 -4.18
C HIS A 439 24.22 -14.95 -4.31
N LEU A 440 23.27 -14.71 -3.41
CA LEU A 440 22.25 -13.66 -3.57
C LEU A 440 22.27 -12.57 -2.50
N GLY A 441 22.98 -12.77 -1.38
CA GLY A 441 22.98 -11.83 -0.26
C GLY A 441 23.42 -10.42 -0.66
N PHE A 442 24.56 -10.31 -1.35
CA PHE A 442 25.08 -9.00 -1.76
C PHE A 442 24.22 -8.29 -2.83
N PRO A 443 23.80 -8.95 -3.93
CA PRO A 443 22.89 -8.34 -4.92
C PRO A 443 21.56 -7.88 -4.32
N ILE A 444 21.03 -8.61 -3.34
CA ILE A 444 19.82 -8.24 -2.61
C ILE A 444 20.05 -6.97 -1.79
N VAL A 445 21.16 -6.87 -1.06
CA VAL A 445 21.52 -5.65 -0.30
C VAL A 445 21.72 -4.46 -1.25
N GLN A 446 22.38 -4.64 -2.39
CA GLN A 446 22.53 -3.58 -3.40
C GLN A 446 21.17 -3.10 -3.91
N GLY A 447 20.26 -4.04 -4.21
CA GLY A 447 18.89 -3.73 -4.58
C GLY A 447 18.18 -2.90 -3.51
N ALA A 448 18.20 -3.35 -2.25
CA ALA A 448 17.57 -2.65 -1.14
C ALA A 448 18.15 -1.23 -0.94
N VAL A 449 19.48 -1.09 -0.91
CA VAL A 449 20.15 0.22 -0.75
C VAL A 449 19.81 1.14 -1.93
N SER A 450 19.76 0.63 -3.17
CA SER A 450 19.40 1.45 -4.32
C SER A 450 17.97 2.01 -4.23
N THR A 451 17.00 1.21 -3.78
CA THR A 451 15.62 1.66 -3.58
C THR A 451 15.54 2.70 -2.46
N LEU A 452 16.21 2.46 -1.33
CA LEU A 452 16.27 3.41 -0.21
C LEU A 452 16.88 4.75 -0.62
N LEU A 453 17.97 4.74 -1.39
CA LEU A 453 18.59 5.94 -1.94
C LEU A 453 17.65 6.68 -2.90
N GLY A 454 16.85 5.95 -3.69
CA GLY A 454 15.87 6.55 -4.59
C GLY A 454 14.75 7.28 -3.83
N VAL A 455 14.24 6.69 -2.75
CA VAL A 455 13.11 7.26 -1.99
C VAL A 455 13.51 8.26 -0.92
N VAL A 456 14.80 8.33 -0.52
CA VAL A 456 15.25 9.27 0.52
C VAL A 456 14.94 10.72 0.17
N ALA A 457 14.92 11.06 -1.12
CA ALA A 457 14.55 12.40 -1.60
C ALA A 457 13.12 12.80 -1.15
N LEU A 458 12.20 11.83 -1.06
CA LEU A 458 10.82 12.06 -0.62
C LEU A 458 10.72 12.43 0.86
N SER A 459 11.71 12.03 1.68
CA SER A 459 11.76 12.37 3.11
C SER A 459 11.93 13.87 3.37
N PHE A 460 12.53 14.59 2.43
CA PHE A 460 12.77 16.03 2.51
C PHE A 460 11.58 16.87 2.02
N SER A 461 10.45 16.24 1.69
CA SER A 461 9.26 16.96 1.24
C SER A 461 8.43 17.50 2.40
N ASP A 462 7.84 18.67 2.21
CA ASP A 462 6.87 19.27 3.14
C ASP A 462 5.48 18.61 3.08
N SER A 463 5.23 17.77 2.07
CA SER A 463 3.94 17.09 1.92
C SER A 463 3.92 15.79 2.72
N TYR A 464 2.86 15.60 3.53
CA TYR A 464 2.57 14.33 4.20
C TYR A 464 2.53 13.16 3.21
N ILE A 465 1.98 13.35 2.00
CA ILE A 465 1.87 12.28 1.01
C ILE A 465 3.25 11.70 0.70
N PHE A 466 4.20 12.54 0.33
CA PHE A 466 5.56 12.10 -0.02
C PHE A 466 6.31 11.51 1.17
N ARG A 467 6.16 12.09 2.37
CA ARG A 467 6.77 11.53 3.58
C ARG A 467 6.17 10.19 3.98
N THR A 468 4.87 9.99 3.78
CA THR A 468 4.19 8.70 4.00
C THR A 468 4.68 7.65 3.02
N PHE A 469 4.83 7.99 1.74
CA PHE A 469 5.50 7.12 0.76
C PHE A 469 6.92 6.75 1.19
N PHE A 470 7.73 7.72 1.64
CA PHE A 470 9.07 7.45 2.16
C PHE A 470 9.04 6.48 3.35
N LYS A 471 8.25 6.78 4.40
CA LYS A 471 8.15 5.95 5.61
C LYS A 471 7.76 4.51 5.26
N LEU A 472 6.73 4.33 4.44
CA LEU A 472 6.22 3.00 4.10
C LEU A 472 7.19 2.23 3.19
N ILE A 473 7.79 2.87 2.19
CA ILE A 473 8.81 2.22 1.35
C ILE A 473 10.05 1.88 2.18
N PHE A 474 10.47 2.75 3.09
CA PHE A 474 11.57 2.48 4.01
C PHE A 474 11.29 1.25 4.89
N LEU A 475 10.09 1.15 5.47
CA LEU A 475 9.67 0.00 6.27
C LEU A 475 9.66 -1.29 5.46
N VAL A 476 9.02 -1.32 4.28
CA VAL A 476 8.96 -2.56 3.48
C VAL A 476 10.34 -3.01 3.01
N ILE A 477 11.21 -2.09 2.55
CA ILE A 477 12.53 -2.47 2.08
C ILE A 477 13.39 -2.97 3.24
N THR A 478 13.31 -2.32 4.41
CA THR A 478 14.06 -2.74 5.60
C THR A 478 13.56 -4.10 6.11
N PHE A 479 12.25 -4.27 6.30
CA PHE A 479 11.70 -5.53 6.79
C PHE A 479 11.83 -6.65 5.76
N GLY A 480 11.59 -6.36 4.49
CA GLY A 480 11.80 -7.30 3.39
C GLY A 480 13.25 -7.77 3.32
N LEU A 481 14.22 -6.87 3.47
CA LEU A 481 15.64 -7.22 3.53
C LEU A 481 15.93 -8.13 4.72
N VAL A 482 15.53 -7.74 5.94
CA VAL A 482 15.74 -8.55 7.16
C VAL A 482 15.08 -9.93 7.03
N HIS A 483 13.88 -10.01 6.46
CA HIS A 483 13.22 -11.28 6.20
C HIS A 483 14.00 -12.14 5.19
N GLY A 484 14.41 -11.55 4.07
CA GLY A 484 15.13 -12.26 3.01
C GLY A 484 16.53 -12.74 3.42
N VAL A 485 17.31 -11.93 4.15
CA VAL A 485 18.71 -12.24 4.47
C VAL A 485 18.95 -12.78 5.87
N ALA A 486 17.96 -12.75 6.77
CA ALA A 486 18.13 -13.22 8.15
C ALA A 486 17.06 -14.24 8.55
N PHE A 487 15.77 -13.87 8.53
CA PHE A 487 14.70 -14.74 9.06
C PHE A 487 14.44 -15.96 8.18
N LEU A 488 14.21 -15.74 6.90
CA LEU A 488 13.86 -16.79 5.95
C LEU A 488 14.97 -17.86 5.80
N PRO A 489 16.27 -17.52 5.64
CA PRO A 489 17.34 -18.51 5.59
C PRO A 489 17.33 -19.45 6.81
N VAL A 490 17.12 -18.90 8.01
CA VAL A 490 17.06 -19.68 9.25
C VAL A 490 15.82 -20.58 9.26
N PHE A 491 14.64 -20.07 8.91
CA PHE A 491 13.42 -20.86 8.87
C PHE A 491 13.48 -21.99 7.83
N LEU A 492 14.08 -21.74 6.67
CA LEU A 492 14.31 -22.77 5.64
C LEU A 492 15.24 -23.88 6.16
N THR A 493 16.21 -23.59 7.03
CA THR A 493 17.04 -24.66 7.62
C THR A 493 16.26 -25.64 8.49
N PHE A 494 15.10 -25.23 9.03
CA PHE A 494 14.24 -26.11 9.82
C PHE A 494 13.45 -27.10 8.96
N VAL A 495 13.22 -26.79 7.68
CA VAL A 495 12.54 -27.69 6.72
C VAL A 495 13.33 -28.99 6.51
N GLY A 496 14.67 -28.92 6.55
CA GLY A 496 15.54 -30.09 6.50
C GLY A 496 15.35 -31.07 7.65
N MET A 497 14.94 -30.58 8.82
CA MET A 497 14.68 -31.45 9.98
C MET A 497 13.45 -32.35 9.77
N CYS A 498 12.49 -31.94 8.93
CA CYS A 498 11.29 -32.73 8.63
C CYS A 498 11.49 -33.84 7.59
N ARG A 499 12.66 -33.93 6.94
CA ARG A 499 12.97 -34.98 5.95
C ARG A 499 13.79 -36.14 6.52
N ASN A 500 14.36 -35.97 7.72
CA ASN A 500 15.17 -36.95 8.46
C ASN A 500 14.51 -37.41 9.77
N GLY A 501 13.18 -37.26 9.90
CA GLY A 501 12.39 -37.70 11.05
C GLY A 501 11.54 -38.90 10.72
#